data_AF-A0AAV0T4E3-F1
#
_entry.id   AF-A0AAV0T4E3-F1
#
_cell.length_a   1.000
_cell.length_b   1.000
_cell.length_c   1.000
_cell.angle_alpha   90.00
_cell.angle_beta   90.00
_cell.angle_gamma   90.00
#
_symmetry.space_group_name_H-M   'P 1'
#
loop_
_entity.id
_entity.type
_entity.pdbx_description
1 polymer ?
#
loop_
_entity_poly.entity_id
_entity_poly.type
_entity_poly.pdbx_seq_one_letter_code
_entity_poly.pdbx_strand_id
1 'polypeptide(L)'
;MNKQARELSKVSEAKVTELTSPMSQVLSADVADKLFFISFAQSFCDKTSDAMTIQRLVADSHSPARWRINGAARNSRDFARVFSCPTSSPMNPKTKCQLW
;
A
#
# COMPACT_ATOMS: atom_id res chain seq x y z
N MET A 1 -16.54 17.80 36.42
CA MET A 1 -15.28 17.16 35.99
C MET A 1 -14.13 17.89 36.65
N ASN A 2 -13.41 17.23 37.56
CA ASN A 2 -12.34 17.83 38.37
C ASN A 2 -11.18 18.32 37.47
N LYS A 3 -10.53 19.44 37.83
CA LYS A 3 -9.36 20.02 37.14
C LYS A 3 -8.29 18.95 36.83
N GLN A 4 -8.12 18.00 37.74
CA GLN A 4 -7.20 16.86 37.62
C GLN A 4 -7.54 15.92 36.45
N ALA A 5 -8.82 15.72 36.12
CA ALA A 5 -9.23 14.92 34.96
C ALA A 5 -9.00 15.66 33.62
N ARG A 6 -9.01 17.00 33.64
CA ARG A 6 -8.68 17.86 32.49
C ARG A 6 -7.17 17.97 32.25
N GLU A 7 -6.36 17.82 33.29
CA GLU A 7 -4.90 17.75 33.18
C GLU A 7 -4.46 16.38 32.66
N LEU A 8 -5.05 15.29 33.15
CA LEU A 8 -4.79 13.93 32.67
C LEU A 8 -5.13 13.77 31.17
N SER A 9 -6.21 14.40 30.69
CA SER A 9 -6.58 14.38 29.26
C SER A 9 -5.61 15.20 28.38
N LYS A 10 -5.06 16.30 28.89
CA LYS A 10 -4.05 17.11 28.19
C LYS A 10 -2.69 16.41 28.15
N VAL A 11 -2.32 15.72 29.22
CA VAL A 11 -1.10 14.90 29.29
C VAL A 11 -1.19 13.72 28.33
N SER A 12 -2.37 13.11 28.11
CA SER A 12 -2.54 12.06 27.11
C SER A 12 -2.43 12.57 25.66
N GLU A 13 -2.99 13.74 25.33
CA GLU A 13 -2.88 14.32 23.98
C GLU A 13 -1.44 14.77 23.65
N ALA A 14 -0.77 15.43 24.60
CA ALA A 14 0.63 15.84 24.44
C ALA A 14 1.58 14.64 24.33
N LYS A 15 1.37 13.58 25.13
CA LYS A 15 2.19 12.37 25.11
C LYS A 15 1.96 11.50 23.86
N VAL A 16 0.74 11.49 23.32
CA VAL A 16 0.46 10.89 22.01
C VAL A 16 1.20 11.63 20.89
N THR A 17 1.33 12.95 21.00
CA THR A 17 2.06 13.79 20.03
C THR A 17 3.58 13.60 20.11
N GLU A 18 4.14 13.40 21.30
CA GLU A 18 5.59 13.14 21.49
C GLU A 18 6.02 11.75 21.00
N LEU A 19 5.20 10.70 21.20
CA LEU A 19 5.56 9.33 20.77
C LEU A 19 5.47 9.12 19.25
N THR A 20 4.74 9.96 18.52
CA THR A 20 4.69 9.94 17.04
C THR A 20 5.81 10.75 16.39
N SER A 21 6.47 11.63 17.14
CA SER A 21 7.35 12.68 16.63
C SER A 21 8.62 12.19 15.90
N PRO A 22 9.42 11.22 16.40
CA PRO A 22 10.69 10.91 15.75
C PRO A 22 10.53 10.15 14.43
N MET A 23 9.41 9.45 14.20
CA MET A 23 9.12 8.77 12.93
C MET A 23 8.31 9.62 11.95
N SER A 24 7.37 10.46 12.43
CA SER A 24 6.59 11.32 11.54
C SER A 24 7.41 12.48 10.94
N GLN A 25 8.56 12.80 11.53
CA GLN A 25 9.46 13.84 11.02
C GLN A 25 10.36 13.36 9.87
N VAL A 26 10.50 12.05 9.65
CA VAL A 26 11.43 11.47 8.65
C VAL A 26 10.72 11.13 7.34
N LEU A 27 9.41 10.88 7.37
CA LEU A 27 8.65 10.46 6.19
C LEU A 27 7.24 11.05 6.22
N SER A 28 6.94 11.94 5.26
CA SER A 28 5.58 12.45 5.10
C SER A 28 4.62 11.32 4.71
N ALA A 29 3.36 11.45 5.08
CA ALA A 29 2.35 10.41 4.86
C ALA A 29 2.21 10.04 3.37
N ASP A 30 2.33 11.00 2.45
CA ASP A 30 2.28 10.75 1.01
C ASP A 30 3.47 9.94 0.50
N VAL A 31 4.66 10.17 1.07
CA VAL A 31 5.86 9.37 0.72
C VAL A 31 5.75 7.98 1.33
N ALA A 32 5.24 7.85 2.56
CA ALA A 32 4.99 6.57 3.19
C ALA A 32 3.99 5.70 2.38
N ASP A 33 2.87 6.30 1.95
CA ASP A 33 1.88 5.66 1.09
C ASP A 33 2.50 5.17 -0.23
N LYS A 34 3.33 5.99 -0.87
CA LYS A 34 4.03 5.60 -2.11
C LYS A 34 5.01 4.46 -1.85
N LEU A 35 5.80 4.55 -0.78
CA LEU A 35 6.78 3.53 -0.43
C LEU A 35 6.14 2.19 -0.07
N PHE A 36 4.95 2.19 0.54
CA PHE A 36 4.18 0.97 0.76
C PHE A 36 3.93 0.21 -0.55
N PHE A 37 3.39 0.88 -1.56
CA PHE A 37 3.10 0.24 -2.85
C PHE A 37 4.37 -0.13 -3.63
N ILE A 38 5.43 0.66 -3.53
CA ILE A 38 6.73 0.34 -4.12
C ILE A 38 7.34 -0.91 -3.46
N SER A 39 7.33 -0.98 -2.13
CA SER A 39 7.83 -2.14 -1.37
C SER A 39 7.01 -3.39 -1.68
N PHE A 40 5.68 -3.26 -1.74
CA PHE A 40 4.79 -4.33 -2.19
C PHE A 40 5.19 -4.85 -3.57
N ALA A 41 5.37 -3.97 -4.55
CA ALA A 41 5.79 -4.36 -5.89
C ALA A 41 7.18 -5.04 -5.90
N GLN A 42 8.13 -4.49 -5.14
CA GLN A 42 9.51 -4.99 -5.05
C GLN A 42 9.61 -6.39 -4.45
N SER A 43 8.74 -6.73 -3.50
CA SER A 43 8.69 -8.08 -2.91
C SER A 43 8.38 -9.19 -3.93
N PHE A 44 7.94 -8.82 -5.13
CA PHE A 44 7.60 -9.72 -6.22
C PHE A 44 8.34 -9.40 -7.53
N CYS A 45 9.44 -8.65 -7.46
CA CYS A 45 10.34 -8.49 -8.59
C CYS A 45 10.94 -9.86 -8.97
N ASP A 46 10.59 -10.36 -10.15
CA ASP A 46 11.07 -11.64 -10.67
C ASP A 46 11.35 -11.52 -12.18
N LYS A 47 12.34 -12.28 -12.65
CA LYS A 47 12.64 -12.45 -14.08
C LYS A 47 13.01 -13.91 -14.30
N THR A 48 12.27 -14.56 -15.18
CA THR A 48 12.51 -15.96 -15.55
C THR A 48 12.57 -16.12 -17.06
N SER A 49 13.12 -17.24 -17.52
CA SER A 49 13.11 -17.58 -18.94
C SER A 49 11.70 -17.92 -19.41
N ASP A 50 11.46 -17.85 -20.72
CA ASP A 50 10.16 -18.20 -21.31
C ASP A 50 9.79 -19.65 -21.02
N ALA A 51 10.76 -20.58 -21.10
CA ALA A 51 10.55 -21.99 -20.79
C ALA A 51 10.11 -22.21 -19.33
N MET A 52 10.75 -21.54 -18.37
CA MET A 52 10.37 -21.60 -16.96
C MET A 52 9.00 -20.94 -16.73
N THR A 53 8.71 -19.84 -17.43
CA THR A 53 7.40 -19.16 -17.36
C THR A 53 6.30 -20.10 -17.82
N ILE A 54 6.48 -20.79 -18.95
CA ILE A 54 5.52 -21.78 -19.47
C ILE A 54 5.34 -22.94 -18.48
N GLN A 55 6.42 -23.46 -17.92
CA GLN A 55 6.33 -24.51 -16.91
C GLN A 55 5.53 -24.06 -15.68
N ARG A 56 5.82 -22.85 -15.15
CA ARG A 56 5.12 -22.29 -13.99
C ARG A 56 3.65 -22.03 -14.27
N LEU A 57 3.28 -21.61 -15.48
CA LEU A 57 1.87 -21.41 -15.84
C LEU A 57 1.03 -22.70 -15.71
N VAL A 58 1.65 -23.88 -15.81
CA VAL A 58 0.96 -25.17 -15.66
C VAL A 58 1.07 -25.70 -14.22
N ALA A 59 2.21 -25.50 -13.56
CA ALA A 59 2.52 -26.14 -12.29
C ALA A 59 2.26 -25.27 -11.05
N ASP A 60 2.23 -23.95 -11.19
CA ASP A 60 2.03 -23.00 -10.08
C ASP A 60 0.61 -22.45 -10.12
N SER A 61 -0.14 -22.63 -9.04
CA SER A 61 -1.51 -22.09 -8.91
C SER A 61 -1.54 -20.57 -8.77
N HIS A 62 -0.41 -19.92 -8.51
CA HIS A 62 -0.32 -18.48 -8.38
C HIS A 62 -0.14 -17.79 -9.73
N SER A 63 -0.76 -16.62 -9.87
CA SER A 63 -0.51 -15.75 -11.02
C SER A 63 0.98 -15.35 -11.10
N PRO A 64 1.57 -15.26 -12.30
CA PRO A 64 2.95 -14.78 -12.45
C PRO A 64 3.13 -13.40 -11.84
N ALA A 65 4.33 -13.13 -11.33
CA ALA A 65 4.58 -12.01 -10.42
C ALA A 65 4.12 -10.63 -10.96
N ARG A 66 4.38 -10.35 -12.25
CA ARG A 66 3.90 -9.13 -12.93
C ARG A 66 2.38 -8.96 -12.83
N TRP A 67 1.63 -10.03 -13.07
CA TRP A 67 0.17 -10.02 -13.07
C TRP A 67 -0.39 -9.98 -11.64
N ARG A 68 0.29 -10.64 -10.69
CA ARG A 68 -0.07 -10.58 -9.27
C ARG A 68 -0.06 -9.15 -8.75
N ILE A 69 1.01 -8.39 -9.01
CA ILE A 69 1.14 -7.01 -8.54
C ILE A 69 0.21 -6.06 -9.28
N ASN A 70 0.26 -6.07 -10.61
CA ASN A 70 -0.55 -5.14 -11.39
C ASN A 70 -2.05 -5.41 -11.23
N GLY A 71 -2.44 -6.69 -11.10
CA GLY A 71 -3.82 -7.10 -10.84
C GLY A 71 -4.35 -6.63 -9.49
N ALA A 72 -3.56 -6.76 -8.42
CA ALA A 72 -3.93 -6.24 -7.11
C ALA A 72 -3.98 -4.70 -7.10
N ALA A 73 -2.91 -4.05 -7.59
CA ALA A 73 -2.78 -2.59 -7.60
C ALA A 73 -3.90 -1.92 -8.41
N ARG A 74 -4.24 -2.43 -9.60
CA ARG A 74 -5.29 -1.83 -10.44
C ARG A 74 -6.69 -1.93 -9.84
N ASN A 75 -6.94 -2.90 -8.96
CA ASN A 75 -8.20 -3.06 -8.24
C ASN A 75 -8.25 -2.23 -6.95
N SER A 76 -7.12 -1.71 -6.47
CA SER A 76 -7.08 -0.80 -5.32
C SER A 76 -7.50 0.62 -5.71
N ARG A 77 -8.36 1.23 -4.89
CA ARG A 77 -8.68 2.67 -5.00
C ARG A 77 -7.57 3.53 -4.39
N ASP A 78 -6.94 3.04 -3.32
CA ASP A 78 -5.82 3.74 -2.67
C ASP A 78 -4.60 3.82 -3.58
N PHE A 79 -4.27 2.75 -4.30
CA PHE A 79 -3.18 2.80 -5.28
C PHE A 79 -3.42 3.91 -6.31
N ALA A 80 -4.63 3.97 -6.87
CA ALA A 80 -4.98 4.98 -7.86
C ALA A 80 -4.91 6.40 -7.29
N ARG A 81 -5.33 6.60 -6.03
CA ARG A 81 -5.21 7.89 -5.32
C ARG A 81 -3.75 8.28 -5.10
N VAL A 82 -2.94 7.38 -4.55
CA VAL A 82 -1.54 7.63 -4.16
C VAL A 82 -0.66 7.97 -5.36
N PHE A 83 -0.89 7.34 -6.50
CA PHE A 83 -0.18 7.62 -7.75
C PHE A 83 -0.93 8.54 -8.71
N SER A 84 -2.04 9.15 -8.26
CA SER A 84 -2.86 10.05 -9.07
C SER A 84 -3.20 9.49 -10.46
N CYS A 85 -3.52 8.19 -10.53
CA CYS A 85 -3.79 7.50 -11.79
C CYS A 85 -5.11 7.99 -12.41
N PRO A 86 -5.11 8.49 -13.67
CA PRO A 86 -6.33 8.94 -14.32
C PRO A 86 -7.37 7.82 -14.44
N THR A 87 -8.65 8.17 -14.32
CA THR A 87 -9.75 7.23 -14.49
C THR A 87 -9.70 6.60 -15.89
N SER A 88 -9.87 5.27 -15.96
CA SER A 88 -9.78 4.46 -17.18
C SER A 88 -8.36 4.25 -17.72
N SER A 89 -7.32 4.70 -17.01
CA SER A 89 -5.94 4.30 -17.32
C SER A 89 -5.73 2.79 -17.05
N PRO A 90 -4.69 2.16 -17.63
CA PRO A 90 -4.43 0.72 -17.43
C PRO A 90 -4.38 0.29 -15.95
N MET A 91 -3.86 1.15 -15.08
CA MET A 91 -3.73 0.91 -13.64
C MET A 91 -4.88 1.50 -12.81
N ASN A 92 -5.87 2.14 -13.43
CA ASN A 92 -7.09 2.59 -12.77
C ASN A 92 -8.33 2.37 -13.67
N PRO A 93 -8.70 1.11 -13.95
CA PRO A 93 -9.89 0.79 -14.72
C PRO A 93 -11.16 1.25 -13.98
N LYS A 94 -12.22 1.55 -14.75
CA LYS A 94 -13.53 1.95 -14.19
C LYS A 94 -14.15 0.85 -13.33
N THR A 95 -14.11 -0.39 -13.83
CA THR A 95 -14.57 -1.57 -13.11
C THR A 95 -13.43 -2.16 -12.32
N LYS A 96 -13.61 -2.29 -11.00
CA LYS A 96 -12.65 -2.91 -10.08
C LYS A 96 -13.33 -4.10 -9.39
N CYS A 97 -12.58 -5.17 -9.17
CA CYS A 97 -13.05 -6.33 -8.42
C CYS A 97 -12.81 -6.08 -6.92
N GLN A 98 -13.86 -6.20 -6.10
CA GLN A 98 -13.78 -6.18 -4.64
C GLN A 98 -14.49 -7.42 -4.11
N LEU A 99 -13.77 -8.21 -3.31
CA LEU A 99 -14.28 -9.47 -2.75
C LEU A 99 -14.50 -9.38 -1.23
N TRP A 100 -13.60 -8.68 -0.54
CA TRP A 100 -13.62 -8.46 0.91
C TRP A 100 -14.14 -7.06 1.22
#